data_AF-A0A453I3C8-F1
#
_entry.id   AF-A0A453I3C8-F1
#
_cell.length_a   1.000
_cell.length_b   1.000
_cell.length_c   1.000
_cell.angle_alpha   90.00
_cell.angle_beta   90.00
_cell.angle_gamma   90.00
#
_symmetry.space_group_name_H-M   'P 1'
#
loop_
_entity.id
_entity.type
_entity.pdbx_description
1 polymer ?
#
loop_
_entity_poly.entity_id
_entity_poly.type
_entity_poly.pdbx_seq_one_letter_code
_entity_poly.pdbx_strand_id
1 'polypeptide(L)'
;QWLLAVHNTQILLVVFLGIIALLLGGFCAYHVHLCLSNTTTNETFKWQDYIFWMKKENAAKASAYTLKASINAASSEAQKSPPSKWKTFFSRSKTRAEELVVKNNIYDVGWIRNLCEVMVPLSERRSFSCKKSE
;
A
#
# COMPACT_ATOMS: atom_id res chain seq x y z
N GLN A 1 -6.87 44.13 -10.39
CA GLN A 1 -6.01 44.36 -11.59
C GLN A 1 -4.71 45.12 -11.29
N TRP A 2 -4.64 45.98 -10.27
CA TRP A 2 -3.45 46.80 -9.95
C TRP A 2 -2.23 46.01 -9.42
N LEU A 3 -2.47 44.95 -8.63
CA LEU A 3 -1.41 44.10 -8.05
C LEU A 3 -0.55 43.42 -9.12
N LEU A 4 -1.18 42.93 -10.19
CA LEU A 4 -0.52 42.31 -11.34
C LEU A 4 0.29 43.34 -12.14
N ALA A 5 -0.23 44.54 -12.34
CA ALA A 5 0.41 45.57 -13.16
C ALA A 5 1.71 46.13 -12.55
N VAL A 6 1.79 46.26 -11.23
CA VAL A 6 2.94 46.86 -10.53
C VAL A 6 3.95 45.80 -10.05
N HIS A 7 3.51 44.61 -9.66
CA HIS A 7 4.34 43.60 -9.00
C HIS A 7 4.51 42.30 -9.82
N ASN A 8 4.69 42.44 -11.14
CA ASN A 8 4.84 41.31 -12.07
C ASN A 8 5.94 40.31 -11.66
N THR A 9 7.11 40.81 -11.26
CA THR A 9 8.26 39.97 -10.87
C THR A 9 8.03 39.24 -9.55
N GLN A 10 7.40 39.90 -8.56
CA GLN A 10 7.09 39.28 -7.28
C GLN A 10 6.06 38.15 -7.43
N ILE A 11 5.04 38.34 -8.26
CA ILE A 11 4.04 37.30 -8.53
C ILE A 11 4.70 36.12 -9.23
N LEU A 12 5.59 36.36 -10.21
CA LEU A 12 6.37 35.30 -10.86
C LEU A 12 7.19 34.50 -9.83
N LEU A 13 7.88 35.19 -8.91
CA LEU A 13 8.69 34.55 -7.86
C LEU A 13 7.83 33.74 -6.88
N VAL A 14 6.68 34.27 -6.44
CA VAL A 14 5.77 33.56 -5.52
C VAL A 14 5.17 32.32 -6.17
N VAL A 15 4.76 32.40 -7.44
CA VAL A 15 4.24 31.24 -8.18
C VAL A 15 5.34 30.20 -8.37
N PHE A 16 6.55 30.63 -8.77
CA PHE A 16 7.69 29.73 -8.94
C PHE A 16 8.07 29.03 -7.63
N LEU A 17 8.16 29.79 -6.53
CA LEU A 17 8.43 29.25 -5.21
C LEU A 17 7.31 28.30 -4.76
N GLY A 18 6.05 28.64 -5.07
CA GLY A 18 4.90 27.77 -4.82
C GLY A 18 4.99 26.43 -5.55
N ILE A 19 5.41 26.44 -6.81
CA ILE A 19 5.64 25.21 -7.58
C ILE A 19 6.77 24.38 -6.96
N ILE A 20 7.90 24.99 -6.60
CA ILE A 20 9.00 24.29 -5.93
C ILE A 20 8.54 23.71 -4.59
N ALA A 21 7.81 24.49 -3.79
CA ALA A 21 7.30 24.06 -2.50
C ALA A 21 6.32 22.89 -2.63
N LEU A 22 5.47 22.89 -3.67
CA LEU A 22 4.56 21.78 -3.94
C LEU A 22 5.33 20.51 -4.33
N LEU A 23 6.31 20.62 -5.23
CA LEU A 23 7.14 19.48 -5.65
C LEU A 23 7.93 18.90 -4.47
N LEU A 24 8.61 19.76 -3.71
CA LEU A 24 9.40 19.35 -2.55
C LEU A 24 8.51 18.83 -1.42
N GLY A 25 7.36 19.46 -1.20
CA GLY A 25 6.38 19.05 -0.20
C GLY A 25 5.80 17.67 -0.51
N GLY A 26 5.45 17.39 -1.76
CA GLY A 26 4.99 16.07 -2.20
C GLY A 26 6.06 14.99 -2.01
N PHE A 27 7.29 15.29 -2.41
CA PHE A 27 8.43 14.40 -2.18
C PHE A 27 8.69 14.14 -0.69
N CYS A 28 8.67 15.20 0.14
CA CYS A 28 8.86 15.10 1.57
C CYS A 28 7.74 14.30 2.24
N ALA A 29 6.47 14.58 1.91
CA ALA A 29 5.32 13.85 2.45
C ALA A 29 5.38 12.35 2.13
N TYR A 30 5.81 12.00 0.91
CA TYR A 30 6.04 10.61 0.53
C TYR A 30 7.11 9.96 1.42
N HIS A 31 8.25 10.62 1.63
CA HIS A 31 9.30 10.09 2.48
C HIS A 31 8.90 10.02 3.97
N VAL A 32 8.14 10.99 4.47
CA VAL A 32 7.56 10.93 5.83
C VAL A 32 6.67 9.71 5.95
N HIS A 33 5.80 9.44 4.98
CA HIS A 33 4.96 8.23 4.98
C HIS A 33 5.79 6.94 5.00
N LEU A 34 6.88 6.88 4.23
CA LEU A 34 7.82 5.76 4.25
C LEU A 34 8.48 5.57 5.63
N CYS A 35 8.94 6.66 6.25
CA CYS A 35 9.51 6.64 7.60
C CYS A 35 8.49 6.18 8.65
N LEU A 36 7.24 6.65 8.56
CA LEU A 36 6.17 6.25 9.48
C LEU A 36 5.81 4.78 9.35
N SER A 37 5.94 4.20 8.16
CA SER A 37 5.65 2.79 7.88
C SER A 37 6.90 1.90 7.94
N ASN A 38 8.02 2.45 8.41
CA ASN A 38 9.36 1.84 8.46
C ASN A 38 9.67 0.99 7.21
N THR A 39 9.36 1.57 6.03
CA THR A 39 9.49 0.89 4.74
C THR A 39 10.45 1.68 3.86
N THR A 40 11.40 0.99 3.23
CA THR A 40 12.29 1.63 2.25
C THR A 40 11.65 1.75 0.87
N THR A 41 12.08 2.73 0.06
CA THR A 41 11.57 2.89 -1.33
C THR A 41 11.76 1.61 -2.17
N ASN A 42 12.86 0.89 -1.95
CA ASN A 42 13.14 -0.38 -2.62
C ASN A 42 12.09 -1.45 -2.26
N GLU A 43 11.69 -1.52 -1.00
CA GLU A 43 10.63 -2.44 -0.57
C GLU A 43 9.29 -2.06 -1.20
N THR A 44 8.92 -0.77 -1.23
CA THR A 44 7.66 -0.37 -1.88
C THR A 44 7.57 -0.84 -3.33
N PHE A 45 8.66 -0.79 -4.08
CA PHE A 45 8.69 -1.26 -5.46
C PHE A 45 8.54 -2.79 -5.56
N LYS A 46 9.31 -3.54 -4.75
CA LYS A 46 9.27 -5.02 -4.76
C LYS A 46 7.91 -5.58 -4.34
N TRP A 47 7.24 -4.95 -3.38
CA TRP A 47 5.91 -5.39 -2.94
C TRP A 47 4.86 -5.21 -4.03
N GLN A 48 4.96 -4.18 -4.88
CA GLN A 48 4.04 -4.01 -6.01
C GLN A 48 4.16 -5.16 -7.01
N ASP A 49 5.39 -5.54 -7.37
CA ASP A 49 5.65 -6.66 -8.27
C ASP A 49 5.12 -7.99 -7.71
N TYR A 50 5.32 -8.21 -6.41
CA TYR A 50 4.82 -9.39 -5.72
C TYR A 50 3.29 -9.44 -5.69
N ILE A 51 2.63 -8.32 -5.35
CA ILE A 51 1.17 -8.23 -5.34
C ILE A 51 0.61 -8.45 -6.75
N PHE A 52 1.24 -7.90 -7.77
CA PHE A 52 0.86 -8.11 -9.16
C PHE A 52 0.97 -9.58 -9.57
N TRP A 53 2.10 -10.22 -9.27
CA TRP A 53 2.31 -11.64 -9.53
C TRP A 53 1.27 -12.51 -8.81
N MET A 54 1.02 -12.24 -7.53
CA MET A 54 0.05 -12.99 -6.73
C MET A 54 -1.38 -12.80 -7.25
N LYS A 55 -1.75 -11.58 -7.66
CA LYS A 55 -3.04 -11.30 -8.29
C LYS A 55 -3.22 -12.12 -9.58
N LYS A 56 -2.16 -12.25 -10.38
CA LYS A 56 -2.17 -13.10 -11.59
C LYS A 56 -2.39 -14.57 -11.26
N GLU A 57 -1.69 -15.10 -10.25
CA GLU A 57 -1.90 -16.48 -9.80
C GLU A 57 -3.31 -16.72 -9.27
N ASN A 58 -3.83 -15.81 -8.43
CA ASN A 58 -5.16 -15.92 -7.86
C ASN A 58 -6.24 -15.84 -8.94
N ALA A 59 -6.06 -15.00 -9.96
CA ALA A 59 -6.96 -14.94 -11.12
C ALA A 59 -6.95 -16.25 -11.94
N ALA A 60 -5.77 -16.84 -12.16
CA ALA A 60 -5.64 -18.12 -12.86
C ALA A 60 -6.23 -19.29 -12.05
N LYS A 61 -6.03 -19.31 -10.74
CA LYS A 61 -6.67 -20.28 -9.86
C LYS A 61 -8.19 -20.11 -9.89
N ALA A 62 -8.70 -18.88 -9.80
CA ALA A 62 -10.13 -18.59 -9.86
C ALA A 62 -10.77 -19.04 -11.19
N SER A 63 -10.12 -18.79 -12.33
CA SER A 63 -10.63 -19.25 -13.62
C SER A 63 -10.62 -20.79 -13.73
N ALA A 64 -9.59 -21.45 -13.19
CA ALA A 64 -9.54 -22.91 -13.13
C ALA A 64 -10.64 -23.49 -12.22
N TYR A 65 -10.95 -22.85 -11.08
CA TYR A 65 -12.08 -23.25 -10.24
C TYR A 65 -13.42 -23.08 -10.97
N THR A 66 -13.63 -21.97 -11.68
CA THR A 66 -14.84 -21.75 -12.50
C THR A 66 -14.98 -22.80 -13.60
N LEU A 67 -13.89 -23.13 -14.30
CA LEU A 67 -13.89 -24.15 -15.35
C LEU A 67 -14.16 -25.55 -14.77
N LYS A 68 -13.52 -25.90 -13.65
CA LYS A 68 -13.81 -27.15 -12.93
C LYS A 68 -15.26 -27.20 -12.44
N ALA A 69 -15.80 -26.09 -11.96
CA ALA A 69 -17.19 -25.99 -11.55
C ALA A 69 -18.15 -26.15 -12.74
N SER A 70 -17.84 -25.60 -13.91
CA SER A 70 -18.65 -25.78 -15.13
C SER A 70 -18.58 -27.21 -15.68
N ILE A 71 -17.40 -27.85 -15.65
CA ILE A 71 -17.25 -29.27 -16.04
C ILE A 71 -18.02 -30.17 -15.07
N ASN A 72 -17.88 -29.94 -13.76
CA ASN A 72 -18.59 -30.74 -12.76
C ASN A 72 -20.11 -30.53 -12.86
N ALA A 73 -20.57 -29.30 -13.14
CA ALA A 73 -21.99 -29.01 -13.40
C ALA A 73 -22.50 -29.78 -14.63
N ALA A 74 -21.77 -29.73 -15.76
CA ALA A 74 -22.12 -30.47 -16.98
C ALA A 74 -22.06 -32.01 -16.79
N SER A 75 -21.16 -32.52 -15.95
CA SER A 75 -21.09 -33.95 -15.62
C SER A 75 -22.19 -34.39 -14.64
N SER A 76 -22.76 -33.47 -13.87
CA SER A 76 -23.81 -33.75 -12.85
C SER A 76 -25.24 -33.60 -13.38
N GLU A 77 -25.41 -33.28 -14.66
CA GLU A 77 -26.70 -33.05 -15.32
C GLU A 77 -27.59 -34.32 -15.40
N ALA A 78 -27.12 -35.45 -14.88
CA ALA A 78 -27.89 -36.69 -14.72
C ALA A 78 -28.60 -36.83 -13.36
N GLN A 79 -28.35 -36.03 -12.31
CA GLN A 79 -29.04 -36.29 -11.03
C GLN A 79 -29.18 -35.14 -10.01
N LYS A 80 -30.44 -34.69 -9.82
CA LYS A 80 -31.16 -34.25 -8.59
C LYS A 80 -31.25 -32.76 -8.18
N SER A 81 -32.54 -32.35 -8.16
CA SER A 81 -33.33 -31.56 -7.18
C SER A 81 -32.96 -30.11 -6.80
N PRO A 82 -33.95 -29.21 -6.57
CA PRO A 82 -33.73 -27.77 -6.48
C PRO A 82 -33.18 -27.36 -5.10
N PRO A 83 -32.07 -26.60 -5.02
CA PRO A 83 -31.59 -26.09 -3.74
C PRO A 83 -32.39 -24.85 -3.29
N SER A 84 -32.66 -24.80 -1.98
CA SER A 84 -33.36 -23.73 -1.28
C SER A 84 -32.67 -22.36 -1.44
N LYS A 85 -33.43 -21.34 -1.88
CA LYS A 85 -32.98 -19.99 -2.26
C LYS A 85 -32.27 -19.16 -1.18
N TRP A 86 -32.22 -19.62 0.08
CA TRP A 86 -31.82 -18.79 1.20
C TRP A 86 -30.32 -18.86 1.56
N LYS A 87 -29.60 -19.92 1.18
CA LYS A 87 -28.15 -20.06 1.47
C LYS A 87 -27.24 -19.28 0.51
N THR A 88 -27.70 -18.98 -0.69
CA THR A 88 -26.85 -18.38 -1.74
C THR A 88 -26.56 -16.89 -1.51
N PHE A 89 -27.42 -16.20 -0.75
CA PHE A 89 -27.24 -14.79 -0.43
C PHE A 89 -26.18 -14.55 0.65
N PHE A 90 -26.05 -15.45 1.63
CA PHE A 90 -25.09 -15.29 2.74
C PHE A 90 -23.66 -15.77 2.42
N SER A 91 -23.47 -16.49 1.31
CA SER A 91 -22.14 -16.98 0.93
C SER A 91 -21.40 -16.07 -0.06
N ARG A 92 -22.02 -14.97 -0.52
CA ARG A 92 -21.50 -14.12 -1.61
C ARG A 92 -20.89 -12.79 -1.16
N SER A 93 -20.74 -12.54 0.15
CA SER A 93 -20.19 -11.24 0.63
C SER A 93 -18.79 -11.30 1.20
N LYS A 94 -18.08 -12.44 1.19
CA LYS A 94 -16.63 -12.39 1.36
C LYS A 94 -16.00 -12.10 0.00
N THR A 95 -16.14 -10.85 -0.43
CA THR A 95 -15.37 -10.27 -1.52
C THR A 95 -13.90 -10.36 -1.09
N ARG A 96 -13.29 -11.50 -1.42
CA ARG A 96 -11.86 -11.79 -1.34
C ARG A 96 -11.13 -10.98 -2.42
N ALA A 97 -11.39 -9.69 -2.46
CA ALA A 97 -10.85 -8.75 -3.43
C ALA A 97 -9.91 -7.74 -2.78
N GLU A 98 -9.95 -7.60 -1.45
CA GLU A 98 -9.08 -6.68 -0.71
C GLU A 98 -8.67 -7.28 0.64
N GLU A 99 -8.28 -8.54 0.67
CA GLU A 99 -7.19 -8.86 1.59
C GLU A 99 -5.97 -8.21 0.94
N LEU A 100 -5.85 -6.88 1.10
CA LEU A 100 -4.64 -6.12 0.85
C LEU A 100 -3.59 -6.93 1.57
N VAL A 101 -2.83 -7.71 0.79
CA VAL A 101 -1.80 -8.65 1.23
C VAL A 101 -1.20 -8.02 2.46
N VAL A 102 -1.56 -8.55 3.64
CA VAL A 102 -1.22 -7.90 4.90
C VAL A 102 0.29 -7.85 4.86
N LYS A 103 0.80 -6.68 4.53
CA LYS A 103 2.22 -6.42 4.40
C LYS A 103 2.68 -6.40 5.84
N ASN A 104 2.87 -7.59 6.40
CA ASN A 104 3.39 -7.78 7.74
C ASN A 104 4.83 -7.31 7.71
N ASN A 105 4.99 -5.99 7.76
CA ASN A 105 6.28 -5.36 7.88
C ASN A 105 6.74 -5.58 9.31
N ILE A 106 7.71 -6.49 9.49
CA ILE A 106 8.28 -6.83 10.79
C ILE A 106 8.95 -5.59 11.43
N TYR A 107 9.34 -4.61 10.61
CA TYR A 107 9.92 -3.35 11.06
C TYR A 107 8.89 -2.29 11.41
N ASP A 108 7.61 -2.47 11.08
CA ASP A 108 6.56 -1.53 11.48
C ASP A 108 6.14 -1.81 12.92
N VAL A 109 6.66 -1.02 13.85
CA VAL A 109 6.35 -1.10 15.28
C VAL A 109 5.38 0.00 15.72
N GLY A 110 4.79 0.72 14.77
CA GLY A 110 3.85 1.82 14.95
C GLY A 110 4.45 3.20 14.64
N TRP A 111 3.61 4.11 14.14
CA TRP A 111 3.99 5.40 13.57
C TRP A 111 4.94 6.24 14.44
N ILE A 112 4.65 6.37 15.73
CA ILE A 112 5.45 7.19 16.66
C ILE A 112 6.83 6.56 16.88
N ARG A 113 6.89 5.24 17.09
CA ARG A 113 8.15 4.53 17.35
C ARG A 113 9.04 4.52 16.11
N ASN A 114 8.44 4.26 14.94
CA ASN A 114 9.15 4.27 13.67
C ASN A 114 9.74 5.67 13.39
N LEU A 115 8.96 6.74 13.64
CA LEU A 115 9.46 8.11 13.48
C LEU A 115 10.60 8.44 14.45
N CYS A 116 10.47 8.05 15.71
CA CYS A 116 11.54 8.24 16.70
C CYS A 116 12.81 7.47 16.35
N GLU A 117 12.71 6.31 15.69
CA GLU A 117 13.88 5.57 15.19
C GLU A 117 14.63 6.31 14.09
N VAL A 118 13.91 7.02 13.21
CA VAL A 118 14.51 7.83 12.15
C VAL A 118 15.12 9.11 12.70
N MET A 119 14.42 9.79 13.63
CA MET A 119 14.88 11.06 14.21
C MET A 119 16.05 10.88 15.19
N VAL A 120 16.08 9.76 15.94
CA VAL A 120 17.13 9.43 16.90
C VAL A 120 17.78 8.11 16.49
N PRO A 121 18.78 8.17 15.59
CA PRO A 121 19.43 6.99 15.06
C PRO A 121 20.13 6.21 16.18
N LEU A 122 20.31 4.91 15.94
CA LEU A 122 20.93 3.99 16.92
C LEU A 122 22.29 4.48 17.42
N SER A 123 23.05 5.20 16.59
CA SER A 123 24.35 5.78 16.92
C SER A 123 24.30 6.84 18.03
N GLU A 124 23.18 7.55 18.16
CA GLU A 124 22.97 8.57 19.19
C GLU A 124 22.35 8.00 20.47
N ARG A 125 21.96 6.73 20.46
CA ARG A 125 21.39 6.09 21.65
C ARG A 125 22.49 5.81 22.66
N ARG A 126 22.25 6.23 23.91
CA ARG A 126 23.17 6.01 25.04
C ARG A 126 23.60 4.54 25.20
N SER A 127 22.74 3.60 24.82
CA SER A 127 23.03 2.16 24.85
C SER A 127 24.12 1.70 23.88
N PHE A 128 24.30 2.36 22.74
CA PHE A 128 25.39 2.07 21.79
C PHE A 128 26.72 2.70 22.22
N SER A 129 26.68 3.88 22.87
CA SER A 129 27.89 4.52 23.40
C SER A 129 28.57 3.68 24.48
N CYS A 130 27.81 2.99 25.35
CA CYS A 130 28.40 2.08 26.33
C CYS A 130 29.06 0.85 25.68
N LYS A 131 28.47 0.28 24.63
CA LYS A 131 29.01 -0.92 23.95
C LYS A 131 30.29 -0.67 23.15
N LYS A 132 30.63 0.59 22.86
CA LYS A 132 31.87 0.95 22.15
C LYS A 132 33.06 1.15 23.09
N SER A 133 32.82 1.25 24.41
CA SER A 133 33.88 1.45 25.41
C SER A 133 34.31 0.18 26.14
N GLU A 134 33.80 -0.98 25.73
CA GLU A 134 34.33 -2.32 26.05
C GLU A 134 35.16 -2.83 24.87
#